data_AF-A0A1V5GQD3-F1
#
_entry.id   AF-A0A1V5GQD3-F1
#
_cell.length_a   1.000
_cell.length_b   1.000
_cell.length_c   1.000
_cell.angle_alpha   90.00
_cell.angle_beta   90.00
_cell.angle_gamma   90.00
#
_symmetry.space_group_name_H-M   'P 1'
#
loop_
_entity.id
_entity.type
_entity.pdbx_description
1 polymer ?
#
loop_
_entity_poly.entity_id
_entity_poly.type
_entity_poly.pdbx_seq_one_letter_code
_entity_poly.pdbx_strand_id
1 'polypeptide(L)'
;MDTVIIGKFLKELRKEKGYTQETLGEKIGVTNKTVSRWETGTYMPPVECLVMLSDIYDVSINEIVAGRRLSQSEFNDKAEENLSEALRLSENEYKQREKKLTIVMAVSTIIAMVLIWLVPFNKEDIARSIVIILLIICLVFISNTLNVIALAQNKEKHEKKDQ
;
A
#
# COMPACT_ATOMS: atom_id res chain seq x y z
N MET A 1 11.91 15.34 -10.10
CA MET A 1 13.19 15.45 -9.38
C MET A 1 14.01 16.49 -10.09
N ASP A 2 14.54 17.47 -9.35
CA ASP A 2 15.37 18.53 -9.91
C ASP A 2 16.86 18.11 -9.82
N THR A 3 17.43 17.73 -10.95
CA THR A 3 18.83 17.28 -11.04
C THR A 3 19.81 18.40 -10.74
N VAL A 4 19.42 19.67 -10.89
CA VAL A 4 20.27 20.82 -10.59
C VAL A 4 20.43 20.99 -9.09
N ILE A 5 19.35 20.82 -8.30
CA ILE A 5 19.41 20.86 -6.84
C ILE A 5 20.27 19.71 -6.31
N ILE A 6 20.04 18.49 -6.82
CA ILE A 6 20.83 17.31 -6.46
C ILE A 6 22.32 17.51 -6.79
N GLY A 7 22.63 18.02 -7.99
CA GLY A 7 24.00 18.27 -8.40
C GLY A 7 24.71 19.30 -7.52
N LYS A 8 24.03 20.39 -7.15
CA LYS A 8 24.55 21.38 -6.20
C LYS A 8 24.86 20.75 -4.85
N PHE A 9 23.94 19.94 -4.33
CA PHE A 9 24.14 19.25 -3.06
C PHE A 9 25.32 18.27 -3.13
N LEU A 10 25.43 17.45 -4.18
CA LEU A 10 26.59 16.57 -4.38
C LEU A 10 27.92 17.33 -4.40
N LYS A 11 27.94 18.52 -5.00
CA LYS A 11 29.12 19.39 -5.02
C LYS A 11 29.46 19.94 -3.63
N GLU A 12 28.45 20.26 -2.83
CA GLU A 12 28.62 20.66 -1.43
C GLU A 12 29.23 19.52 -0.62
N LEU A 13 28.64 18.31 -0.69
CA LEU A 13 29.16 17.11 0.00
C LEU A 13 30.59 16.77 -0.38
N ARG A 14 30.92 16.85 -1.67
CA ARG A 14 32.29 16.61 -2.13
C ARG A 14 33.27 17.58 -1.48
N LYS A 15 32.89 18.87 -1.41
CA LYS A 15 33.72 19.91 -0.80
C LYS A 15 33.84 19.74 0.71
N GLU A 16 32.77 19.32 1.40
CA GLU A 16 32.78 19.01 2.83
C GLU A 16 33.80 17.91 3.17
N LYS A 17 33.90 16.88 2.32
CA LYS A 17 34.93 15.82 2.47
C LYS A 17 36.31 16.21 1.93
N GLY A 18 36.47 17.41 1.36
CA GLY A 18 37.75 17.90 0.83
C GLY A 18 38.22 17.20 -0.45
N TYR A 19 37.32 16.56 -1.21
CA TYR A 19 37.69 15.87 -2.45
C TYR A 19 37.67 16.81 -3.66
N THR A 20 38.53 16.55 -4.64
CA THR A 20 38.42 17.12 -5.99
C THR A 20 37.48 16.24 -6.83
N GLN A 21 37.00 16.74 -7.97
CA GLN A 21 36.18 15.91 -8.87
C GLN A 21 36.96 14.69 -9.40
N GLU A 22 38.28 14.82 -9.50
CA GLU A 22 39.18 13.75 -9.90
C GLU A 22 39.31 12.69 -8.81
N THR A 23 39.62 13.09 -7.57
CA THR A 23 39.75 12.11 -6.47
C THR A 23 38.43 11.43 -6.12
N LEU A 24 37.29 12.12 -6.24
CA LEU A 24 35.99 11.49 -6.12
C LEU A 24 35.74 10.49 -7.27
N GLY A 25 36.09 10.87 -8.50
CA GLY A 25 35.96 10.01 -9.66
C GLY A 25 36.76 8.71 -9.48
N GLU A 26 38.01 8.81 -9.03
CA GLU A 26 38.85 7.65 -8.73
C GLU A 26 38.24 6.73 -7.67
N LYS A 27 37.68 7.29 -6.59
CA LYS A 27 37.02 6.51 -5.53
C LYS A 27 35.79 5.74 -6.01
N ILE A 28 35.02 6.31 -6.93
CA ILE A 28 33.77 5.73 -7.46
C ILE A 28 34.03 4.89 -8.72
N GLY A 29 35.21 5.00 -9.34
CA GLY A 29 35.54 4.35 -10.60
C GLY A 29 34.95 5.05 -11.84
N VAL A 30 34.78 6.38 -11.78
CA VAL A 30 34.27 7.20 -12.89
C VAL A 30 35.21 8.35 -13.23
N THR A 31 35.04 8.95 -14.40
CA THR A 31 35.87 10.11 -14.79
C THR A 31 35.46 11.38 -14.04
N ASN A 32 36.40 12.31 -13.88
CA ASN A 32 36.11 13.66 -13.35
C ASN A 32 35.01 14.39 -14.16
N LYS A 33 34.93 14.18 -15.49
CA LYS A 33 33.88 14.70 -16.36
C LYS A 33 32.51 14.15 -15.98
N THR A 34 32.44 12.86 -15.61
CA THR A 34 31.21 12.23 -15.11
C THR A 34 30.74 12.92 -13.84
N VAL A 35 31.64 13.07 -12.86
CA VAL A 35 31.34 13.80 -11.60
C VAL A 35 30.88 15.23 -11.87
N SER A 36 31.56 15.95 -12.77
CA SER A 36 31.19 17.32 -13.14
C SER A 36 29.79 17.42 -13.75
N ARG A 37 29.42 16.45 -14.59
CA ARG A 37 28.07 16.38 -15.16
C ARG A 37 27.00 16.08 -14.12
N TRP A 38 27.30 15.30 -13.08
CA TRP A 38 26.41 15.12 -11.94
C TRP A 38 26.25 16.42 -11.14
N GLU A 39 27.36 17.08 -10.81
CA GLU A 39 27.36 18.31 -10.02
C GLU A 39 26.69 19.51 -10.72
N THR A 40 26.66 19.50 -12.05
CA THR A 40 25.98 20.52 -12.85
C THR A 40 24.52 20.19 -13.13
N GLY A 41 24.04 19.02 -12.69
CA GLY A 41 22.67 18.57 -12.93
C GLY A 41 22.41 18.14 -14.38
N THR A 42 23.44 17.89 -15.18
CA THR A 42 23.31 17.46 -16.57
C THR A 42 22.60 16.10 -16.65
N TYR A 43 22.95 15.17 -15.76
CA TYR A 43 22.24 13.91 -15.55
C TYR A 43 22.51 13.35 -14.14
N MET A 44 21.67 12.42 -13.71
CA MET A 44 21.72 11.81 -12.38
C MET A 44 22.79 10.71 -12.29
N PRO A 45 23.51 10.57 -11.16
CA PRO A 45 24.30 9.37 -10.92
C PRO A 45 23.42 8.10 -10.97
N PRO A 46 23.90 6.99 -11.55
CA PRO A 46 23.17 5.73 -11.52
C PRO A 46 23.06 5.20 -10.08
N VAL A 47 22.12 4.29 -9.84
CA VAL A 47 21.77 3.80 -8.49
C VAL A 47 22.99 3.24 -7.76
N GLU A 48 23.85 2.51 -8.46
CA GLU A 48 25.09 1.95 -7.92
C GLU A 48 26.04 3.04 -7.42
N CYS A 49 26.12 4.16 -8.15
CA CYS A 49 26.90 5.33 -7.73
C CYS A 49 26.25 6.05 -6.56
N LEU A 50 24.92 6.10 -6.48
CA LEU A 50 24.21 6.71 -5.35
C LEU A 50 24.50 5.98 -4.04
N VAL A 51 24.56 4.64 -4.05
CA VAL A 51 24.94 3.82 -2.89
C VAL A 51 26.38 4.14 -2.44
N MET A 52 27.32 4.20 -3.39
CA MET A 52 28.70 4.57 -3.06
C MET A 52 28.81 6.01 -2.54
N LEU A 53 28.06 6.94 -3.12
CA LEU A 53 28.03 8.35 -2.68
C LEU A 53 27.41 8.48 -1.28
N SER A 54 26.38 7.70 -0.94
CA SER A 54 25.82 7.68 0.42
C SER A 54 26.86 7.26 1.45
N ASP A 55 27.63 6.22 1.15
CA ASP A 55 28.66 5.72 2.06
C ASP A 55 29.84 6.70 2.18
N ILE A 56 30.30 7.28 1.07
CA ILE A 56 31.40 8.26 1.06
C ILE A 56 31.03 9.53 1.83
N TYR A 57 29.79 9.99 1.67
CA TYR A 57 29.35 11.25 2.25
C TYR A 57 28.75 11.11 3.64
N ASP A 58 28.44 9.89 4.09
CA ASP A 58 27.74 9.59 5.35
C ASP A 58 26.34 10.21 5.39
N VAL A 59 25.56 9.91 4.35
CA VAL A 59 24.22 10.48 4.09
C VAL A 59 23.33 9.40 3.52
N SER A 60 22.02 9.50 3.73
CA SER A 60 21.09 8.58 3.06
C SER A 60 20.95 8.93 1.57
N ILE A 61 20.63 7.93 0.74
CA ILE A 61 20.27 8.15 -0.67
C ILE A 61 19.10 9.13 -0.78
N ASN A 62 18.16 9.10 0.17
CA ASN A 62 17.03 10.02 0.22
C ASN A 62 17.48 11.48 0.36
N GLU A 63 18.53 11.76 1.11
CA GLU A 63 19.09 13.11 1.21
C GLU A 63 19.75 13.56 -0.09
N ILE A 64 20.49 12.66 -0.75
CA ILE A 64 21.09 12.94 -2.06
C ILE A 64 19.99 13.29 -3.06
N VAL A 65 18.94 12.48 -3.13
CA VAL A 65 17.82 12.64 -4.06
C VAL A 65 16.94 13.85 -3.70
N ALA A 66 16.81 14.17 -2.42
CA ALA A 66 16.15 15.39 -1.96
C ALA A 66 17.00 16.65 -2.25
N GLY A 67 18.30 16.48 -2.50
CA GLY A 67 19.25 17.57 -2.74
C GLY A 67 19.49 18.43 -1.51
N ARG A 68 19.32 17.86 -0.31
CA ARG A 68 19.57 18.51 0.98
C ARG A 68 19.67 17.47 2.09
N ARG A 69 20.30 17.85 3.21
CA ARG A 69 20.19 17.12 4.47
C ARG A 69 18.73 17.08 4.90
N LEU A 70 18.30 15.93 5.37
CA LEU A 70 16.98 15.74 5.98
C LEU A 70 17.21 15.66 7.48
N SER A 71 16.44 16.41 8.27
CA SER A 71 16.49 16.22 9.71
C SER A 71 15.89 14.86 10.08
N GLN A 72 16.28 14.33 11.24
CA GLN A 72 15.65 13.12 11.78
C GLN A 72 14.13 13.30 11.95
N SER A 73 13.66 14.52 12.27
CA SER A 73 12.23 14.81 12.35
C SER A 73 11.55 14.72 11.00
N GLU A 74 12.13 15.25 9.92
CA GLU A 74 11.55 15.17 8.57
C GLU A 74 11.48 13.74 8.03
N PHE A 75 12.42 12.87 8.42
CA PHE A 75 12.37 11.45 8.08
C PHE A 75 11.25 10.74 8.85
N ASN A 76 11.12 11.02 10.14
CA ASN A 76 10.07 10.44 10.99
C ASN A 76 8.67 10.92 10.55
N ASP A 77 8.49 12.21 10.28
CA ASP A 77 7.23 12.79 9.83
C ASP A 77 6.73 12.12 8.53
N LYS A 78 7.63 11.91 7.57
CA LYS A 78 7.30 11.21 6.31
C LYS A 78 7.03 9.72 6.52
N ALA A 79 7.75 9.07 7.43
CA ALA A 79 7.50 7.67 7.77
C ALA A 79 6.14 7.50 8.45
N GLU A 80 5.79 8.40 9.37
CA GLU A 80 4.48 8.45 10.04
C GLU A 80 3.36 8.76 9.04
N GLU A 81 3.58 9.70 8.12
CA GLU A 81 2.62 10.01 7.05
C GLU A 81 2.35 8.77 6.19
N ASN A 82 3.41 8.13 5.67
CA ASN A 82 3.30 6.91 4.86
C ASN A 82 2.61 5.77 5.62
N LEU A 83 2.92 5.61 6.91
CA LEU A 83 2.28 4.61 7.76
C LEU A 83 0.79 4.93 7.94
N SER A 84 0.45 6.19 8.22
CA SER A 84 -0.94 6.63 8.37
C SER A 84 -1.74 6.45 7.08
N GLU A 85 -1.12 6.67 5.93
CA GLU A 85 -1.73 6.43 4.62
C GLU A 85 -1.96 4.93 4.38
N ALA A 86 -0.97 4.09 4.65
CA ALA A 86 -1.11 2.64 4.55
C ALA A 86 -2.24 2.09 5.43
N LEU A 87 -2.36 2.59 6.67
CA LEU A 87 -3.44 2.23 7.60
C LEU A 87 -4.80 2.73 7.10
N ARG A 88 -4.88 3.94 6.54
CA ARG A 88 -6.13 4.46 5.95
C ARG A 88 -6.59 3.64 4.75
N LEU A 89 -5.67 3.22 3.90
CA LEU A 89 -5.97 2.38 2.74
C LEU A 89 -6.51 1.03 3.18
N SER A 90 -5.87 0.37 4.14
CA SER A 90 -6.33 -0.92 4.68
C SER A 90 -7.71 -0.80 5.35
N GLU A 91 -7.93 0.23 6.18
CA GLU A 91 -9.23 0.51 6.80
C GLU A 91 -10.34 0.72 5.76
N ASN A 92 -10.03 1.46 4.69
CA ASN A 92 -10.97 1.73 3.61
C ASN A 92 -11.31 0.45 2.85
N GLU A 93 -10.34 -0.42 2.57
CA GLU A 93 -10.58 -1.73 1.97
C GLU A 93 -11.49 -2.59 2.86
N TYR A 94 -11.28 -2.57 4.18
CA TYR A 94 -12.12 -3.28 5.14
C TYR A 94 -13.57 -2.77 5.11
N LYS A 95 -13.76 -1.45 5.24
CA LYS A 95 -15.10 -0.81 5.19
C LYS A 95 -15.82 -1.07 3.86
N GLN A 96 -15.09 -1.06 2.75
CA GLN A 96 -15.66 -1.35 1.43
C GLN A 96 -16.08 -2.82 1.29
N ARG A 97 -15.27 -3.75 1.79
CA ARG A 97 -15.63 -5.18 1.82
C ARG A 97 -16.85 -5.43 2.71
N GLU A 98 -16.90 -4.81 3.89
CA GLU A 98 -18.05 -4.91 4.80
C GLU A 98 -19.34 -4.43 4.12
N LYS A 99 -19.32 -3.25 3.48
CA LYS A 99 -20.47 -2.74 2.71
C LYS A 99 -20.91 -3.68 1.60
N LYS A 100 -19.97 -4.22 0.81
CA LYS A 100 -20.28 -5.19 -0.26
C LYS A 100 -20.95 -6.45 0.29
N LEU A 101 -20.44 -6.98 1.41
CA LEU A 101 -20.97 -8.19 2.04
C LEU A 101 -22.37 -7.94 2.63
N THR A 102 -22.61 -6.77 3.22
CA THR A 102 -23.95 -6.37 3.68
C THR A 102 -24.97 -6.31 2.54
N ILE A 103 -24.58 -5.79 1.38
CA ILE A 103 -25.44 -5.78 0.18
C ILE A 103 -25.77 -7.21 -0.27
N VAL A 104 -24.79 -8.11 -0.31
CA VAL A 104 -25.00 -9.52 -0.71
C VAL A 104 -25.96 -10.24 0.26
N MET A 105 -25.80 -10.02 1.56
CA MET A 105 -26.72 -10.58 2.57
C MET A 105 -28.16 -10.04 2.41
N ALA A 106 -28.32 -8.75 2.12
CA ALA A 106 -29.65 -8.17 1.87
C ALA A 106 -30.30 -8.74 0.60
N VAL A 107 -29.55 -8.84 -0.51
CA VAL A 107 -30.06 -9.35 -1.79
C VAL A 107 -30.48 -10.82 -1.68
N SER A 108 -29.66 -11.68 -1.07
CA SER A 108 -30.00 -13.10 -0.88
C SER A 108 -31.25 -13.29 -0.02
N THR A 109 -31.43 -12.45 1.01
CA THR A 109 -32.64 -12.44 1.85
C THR A 109 -33.88 -12.02 1.04
N ILE A 110 -33.77 -11.00 0.19
CA ILE A 110 -34.86 -10.54 -0.67
C ILE A 110 -35.26 -11.63 -1.68
N ILE A 111 -34.27 -12.27 -2.33
CA ILE A 111 -34.52 -13.37 -3.28
C ILE A 111 -35.29 -14.50 -2.60
N ALA A 112 -34.89 -14.89 -1.38
CA ALA A 112 -35.57 -15.93 -0.63
C ALA A 112 -37.03 -15.56 -0.30
N MET A 113 -37.31 -14.32 0.08
CA MET A 113 -38.68 -13.84 0.32
C MET A 113 -39.54 -13.92 -0.96
N VAL A 114 -38.97 -13.56 -2.12
CA VAL A 114 -39.67 -13.67 -3.40
C VAL A 114 -39.94 -15.13 -3.77
N LEU A 115 -38.96 -16.03 -3.57
CA LEU A 115 -39.14 -17.46 -3.81
C LEU A 115 -40.24 -18.05 -2.94
N ILE A 116 -40.29 -17.70 -1.66
CA ILE A 116 -41.35 -18.13 -0.74
C ILE A 116 -42.71 -17.66 -1.23
N TRP A 117 -42.82 -16.40 -1.69
CA TRP A 117 -44.06 -15.85 -2.22
C TRP A 117 -44.53 -16.55 -3.51
N LEU A 118 -43.60 -17.03 -4.33
CA LEU A 118 -43.90 -17.76 -5.57
C LEU A 118 -44.37 -19.21 -5.36
N VAL A 119 -44.19 -19.79 -4.16
CA VAL A 119 -44.62 -21.17 -3.89
C VAL A 119 -46.16 -21.22 -3.82
N PRO A 120 -46.85 -21.88 -4.77
CA PRO A 120 -48.30 -22.01 -4.72
C PRO A 120 -48.71 -22.88 -3.52
N PHE A 121 -49.63 -22.39 -2.70
CA PHE A 121 -50.14 -23.14 -1.55
C PHE A 121 -51.31 -24.03 -1.99
N ASN A 122 -51.02 -25.28 -2.33
CA ASN A 122 -52.04 -26.26 -2.70
C ASN A 122 -52.46 -27.08 -1.46
N LYS A 123 -53.76 -27.12 -1.16
CA LYS A 123 -54.28 -27.77 0.06
C LYS A 123 -54.04 -29.28 0.13
N GLU A 124 -53.88 -29.94 -1.02
CA GLU A 124 -53.62 -31.38 -1.09
C GLU A 124 -52.15 -31.75 -0.85
N ASP A 125 -51.23 -30.79 -0.99
CA ASP A 125 -49.76 -31.02 -1.01
C ASP A 125 -48.99 -30.12 -0.01
N ILE A 126 -49.63 -29.73 1.09
CA ILE A 126 -49.09 -28.80 2.10
C ILE A 126 -47.70 -29.23 2.60
N ALA A 127 -47.48 -30.53 2.81
CA ALA A 127 -46.21 -31.06 3.29
C ALA A 127 -45.03 -30.76 2.33
N ARG A 128 -45.26 -30.82 1.00
CA ARG A 128 -44.23 -30.53 -0.01
C ARG A 128 -43.85 -29.04 0.02
N SER A 129 -44.85 -28.15 0.11
CA SER A 129 -44.62 -26.70 0.21
C SER A 129 -43.84 -26.33 1.47
N ILE A 130 -44.14 -26.97 2.62
CA ILE A 130 -43.39 -26.75 3.87
C ILE A 130 -41.93 -27.18 3.73
N VAL A 131 -41.66 -28.36 3.16
CA VAL A 131 -40.29 -28.85 2.97
C VAL A 131 -39.46 -27.93 2.07
N ILE A 132 -40.05 -27.40 0.99
CA ILE A 132 -39.38 -26.45 0.09
C ILE A 132 -39.02 -25.14 0.82
N ILE A 133 -39.95 -24.59 1.61
CA ILE A 133 -39.71 -23.37 2.39
C ILE A 133 -38.58 -23.58 3.41
N LEU A 134 -38.56 -24.71 4.12
CA LEU A 134 -37.51 -25.04 5.08
C LEU A 134 -36.14 -25.18 4.43
N LEU A 135 -36.06 -25.76 3.23
CA LEU A 135 -34.82 -25.87 2.46
C LEU A 135 -34.29 -24.49 2.04
N ILE A 136 -35.16 -23.59 1.58
CA ILE A 136 -34.78 -22.21 1.20
C ILE A 136 -34.22 -21.46 2.43
N ILE A 137 -34.89 -21.56 3.58
CA ILE A 137 -34.43 -20.93 4.82
C ILE A 137 -33.06 -21.47 5.25
N CYS A 138 -32.87 -22.80 5.18
CA CYS A 138 -31.57 -23.40 5.49
C CYS A 138 -30.45 -22.90 4.57
N LEU A 139 -30.69 -22.81 3.25
CA LEU A 139 -29.69 -22.34 2.29
C LEU A 139 -29.28 -20.89 2.55
N VAL A 140 -30.24 -20.01 2.85
CA VAL A 140 -29.96 -18.61 3.20
C VAL A 140 -29.15 -18.53 4.49
N PHE A 141 -29.50 -19.33 5.50
CA PHE A 141 -28.79 -19.36 6.77
C PHE A 141 -27.34 -19.83 6.60
N ILE A 142 -27.12 -20.89 5.82
CA ILE A 142 -25.77 -21.39 5.50
C ILE A 142 -24.98 -20.32 4.73
N SER A 143 -25.58 -19.68 3.73
CA SER A 143 -24.91 -18.61 2.97
C SER A 143 -24.53 -17.41 3.86
N ASN A 144 -25.42 -17.00 4.75
CA ASN A 144 -25.19 -15.86 5.65
C ASN A 144 -24.13 -16.19 6.71
N THR A 145 -24.16 -17.38 7.30
CA THR A 145 -23.14 -17.81 8.27
C THR A 145 -21.75 -17.88 7.64
N LEU A 146 -21.62 -18.41 6.41
CA LEU A 146 -20.35 -18.40 5.68
C LEU A 146 -19.84 -16.98 5.41
N ASN A 147 -20.72 -16.05 5.03
CA ASN A 147 -20.35 -14.64 4.81
C ASN A 147 -19.89 -13.94 6.10
N VAL A 148 -20.55 -14.20 7.23
CA VAL A 148 -20.16 -13.65 8.54
C VAL A 148 -18.81 -14.21 9.00
N ILE A 149 -18.56 -15.51 8.80
CA ILE A 149 -17.26 -16.12 9.11
C ILE A 149 -16.17 -15.51 8.23
N ALA A 150 -16.44 -15.29 6.94
CA ALA A 150 -15.51 -14.62 6.03
C ALA A 150 -15.20 -13.17 6.48
N LEU A 151 -16.19 -12.44 7.00
CA LEU A 151 -15.99 -11.12 7.61
C LEU A 151 -15.10 -11.20 8.86
N ALA A 152 -15.39 -12.12 9.77
CA ALA A 152 -14.65 -12.28 11.02
C ALA A 152 -13.17 -12.64 10.76
N GLN A 153 -12.91 -13.57 9.85
CA GLN A 153 -11.54 -13.93 9.44
C GLN A 153 -10.79 -12.76 8.81
N ASN A 154 -11.48 -11.95 8.00
CA ASN A 154 -10.85 -10.81 7.34
C ASN A 154 -10.59 -9.65 8.32
N LYS A 155 -11.44 -9.46 9.33
CA LYS A 155 -11.24 -8.50 10.43
C LYS A 155 -10.04 -8.89 11.29
N GLU A 156 -9.97 -10.14 11.72
CA GLU A 156 -8.82 -10.64 12.50
C GLU A 156 -7.51 -10.53 11.74
N LYS A 157 -7.52 -10.79 10.42
CA LYS A 157 -6.33 -10.68 9.58
C LYS A 157 -5.85 -9.22 9.43
N HIS A 158 -6.77 -8.26 9.52
CA HIS A 158 -6.44 -6.83 9.54
C HIS A 158 -5.87 -6.44 10.90
N GLU A 159 -6.56 -6.78 11.99
CA GLU A 159 -6.13 -6.46 13.36
C GLU A 159 -4.76 -7.06 13.71
N LYS A 160 -4.42 -8.25 13.18
CA LYS A 160 -3.09 -8.88 13.33
C LYS A 160 -1.99 -8.26 12.48
N LYS A 161 -2.30 -7.47 11.45
CA LYS A 161 -1.31 -6.74 10.64
C LYS A 161 -0.91 -5.41 11.26
N ASP A 162 -1.77 -4.88 12.13
CA ASP A 162 -1.60 -3.59 12.80
C ASP A 162 -0.88 -3.73 14.17
N GLN A 163 -0.50 -4.96 14.58
CA GLN A 163 0.31 -5.30 15.77
C GLN A 163 1.74 -5.68 15.37
#